data_AF-A0AA41W6X3-F1
#
_entry.id   AF-A0AA41W6X3-F1
#
_cell.length_a   1.000
_cell.length_b   1.000
_cell.length_c   1.000
_cell.angle_alpha   90.00
_cell.angle_beta   90.00
_cell.angle_gamma   90.00
#
_symmetry.space_group_name_H-M   'P 1'
#
loop_
_entity.id
_entity.type
_entity.pdbx_description
1 polymer ?
#
loop_
_entity_poly.entity_id
_entity_poly.type
_entity_poly.pdbx_seq_one_letter_code
_entity_poly.pdbx_strand_id
1 'polypeptide(L)'
;MSQKLSNNSAVLATFLAHCVKDMMQLKRVLKRSDTDALKLVAQQISASVAEIGAQDTCHLAQQLESQASSLSAQDKQAMCNQLVTDYQQLIQQVRSHQQRLEKQPNPNSQSATDVNSVLSQLNALDLNIDREESIKRCGGSVELYKKLLLKFVDMYGNGFTIASHELQAFTHSIKGAASYLGLTDIAELAARSEQALKLNADEQVLIAQLEELTIRVCEQLKRQLTAFTT
;
A
#
# COMPACT_ATOMS: atom_id res chain seq x y z
N MET A 1 7.55 -20.56 18.07
CA MET A 1 8.45 -19.63 18.79
C MET A 1 8.02 -18.21 18.40
N SER A 2 7.79 -17.32 19.36
CA SER A 2 7.33 -15.95 19.04
C SER A 2 8.51 -15.12 18.54
N GLN A 3 8.51 -14.78 17.25
CA GLN A 3 9.52 -13.89 16.66
C GLN A 3 9.45 -12.50 17.30
N LYS A 4 10.62 -11.93 17.62
CA LYS A 4 10.73 -10.63 18.27
C LYS A 4 10.81 -9.54 17.20
N LEU A 5 9.65 -9.08 16.74
CA LEU A 5 9.54 -8.03 15.73
C LEU A 5 10.10 -6.70 16.23
N SER A 6 10.59 -5.88 15.30
CA SER A 6 11.01 -4.51 15.58
C SER A 6 9.89 -3.70 16.26
N ASN A 7 10.23 -2.94 17.30
CA ASN A 7 9.30 -2.01 17.95
C ASN A 7 9.24 -0.64 17.25
N ASN A 8 10.03 -0.44 16.19
CA ASN A 8 10.08 0.82 15.46
C ASN A 8 8.98 0.86 14.39
N SER A 9 7.91 1.60 14.65
CA SER A 9 6.75 1.74 13.74
C SER A 9 7.14 2.22 12.32
N ALA A 10 8.15 3.08 12.19
CA ALA A 10 8.62 3.57 10.89
C ALA A 10 9.27 2.45 10.06
N VAL A 11 10.05 1.58 10.70
CA VAL A 11 10.68 0.42 10.05
C VAL A 11 9.61 -0.58 9.60
N LEU A 12 8.59 -0.82 10.43
CA LEU A 12 7.45 -1.68 10.08
C LEU A 12 6.62 -1.11 8.90
N ALA A 13 6.42 0.21 8.85
CA ALA A 13 5.70 0.86 7.75
C ALA A 13 6.48 0.81 6.42
N THR A 14 7.80 1.02 6.46
CA THR A 14 8.68 0.88 5.29
C THR A 14 8.66 -0.54 4.76
N PHE A 15 8.74 -1.54 5.65
CA PHE A 15 8.62 -2.94 5.29
C PHE A 15 7.29 -3.23 4.54
N LEU A 16 6.16 -2.78 5.10
CA LEU A 16 4.85 -2.98 4.46
C LEU A 16 4.73 -2.34 3.07
N ALA A 17 5.38 -1.19 2.86
CA ALA A 17 5.39 -0.50 1.57
C ALA A 17 6.17 -1.28 0.49
N HIS A 18 7.24 -1.96 0.87
CA HIS A 18 8.05 -2.76 -0.06
C HIS A 18 7.48 -4.16 -0.32
N CYS A 19 6.77 -4.72 0.64
CA CYS A 19 6.29 -6.10 0.58
C CYS A 19 5.51 -6.48 -0.68
N VAL A 20 4.60 -5.61 -1.13
CA VAL A 20 3.75 -5.88 -2.29
C VAL A 20 4.57 -5.91 -3.58
N LYS A 21 5.57 -5.02 -3.68
CA LYS A 21 6.49 -4.96 -4.82
C LYS A 21 7.35 -6.21 -4.89
N ASP A 22 7.94 -6.61 -3.77
CA ASP A 22 8.83 -7.77 -3.68
C ASP A 22 8.09 -9.07 -4.03
N MET A 23 6.87 -9.26 -3.52
CA MET A 23 6.04 -10.42 -3.85
C MET A 23 5.67 -10.49 -5.34
N MET A 24 5.36 -9.34 -5.96
CA MET A 24 5.06 -9.30 -7.39
C MET A 24 6.29 -9.61 -8.24
N GLN A 25 7.46 -9.10 -7.85
CA GLN A 25 8.72 -9.39 -8.52
C GLN A 25 9.08 -10.87 -8.39
N LEU A 26 8.96 -11.46 -7.19
CA LEU A 26 9.24 -12.87 -6.94
C LEU A 26 8.38 -13.79 -7.83
N LYS A 27 7.07 -13.55 -7.89
CA LYS A 27 6.15 -14.32 -8.74
C LYS A 27 6.44 -14.16 -10.23
N ARG A 28 6.82 -12.95 -10.66
CA ARG A 28 7.14 -12.65 -12.06
C ARG A 28 8.41 -13.37 -12.50
N VAL A 29 9.45 -13.30 -11.66
CA VAL A 29 10.76 -13.89 -11.94
C VAL A 29 10.68 -15.41 -11.95
N LEU A 30 9.93 -16.01 -11.00
CA LEU A 30 9.69 -17.45 -10.97
C LEU A 30 9.03 -17.95 -12.27
N LYS A 31 8.06 -17.22 -12.82
CA LYS A 31 7.41 -17.57 -14.10
C LYS A 31 8.36 -17.52 -15.31
N ARG A 32 9.41 -16.71 -15.24
CA ARG A 32 10.40 -16.54 -16.31
C ARG A 32 11.55 -17.54 -16.21
N SER A 33 11.62 -18.32 -15.12
CA SER A 33 12.73 -19.22 -14.81
C SER A 33 14.10 -18.53 -14.79
N ASP A 34 14.12 -17.22 -14.56
CA ASP A 34 15.33 -16.40 -14.52
C ASP A 34 15.98 -16.55 -13.13
N THR A 35 17.07 -17.32 -13.09
CA THR A 35 17.73 -17.69 -11.83
C THR A 35 18.49 -16.52 -11.22
N ASP A 36 19.07 -15.62 -12.02
CA ASP A 36 19.84 -14.49 -11.50
C ASP A 36 18.92 -13.40 -10.96
N ALA A 37 17.82 -13.12 -11.66
CA ALA A 37 16.78 -12.26 -11.13
C ALA A 37 16.15 -12.84 -9.85
N LEU A 38 16.06 -14.17 -9.74
CA LEU A 38 15.45 -14.82 -8.57
C LEU A 38 16.31 -14.60 -7.33
N LYS A 39 17.64 -14.74 -7.48
CA LYS A 39 18.61 -14.44 -6.42
C LYS A 39 18.51 -12.99 -5.96
N LEU A 40 18.42 -12.06 -6.91
CA LEU A 40 18.36 -10.63 -6.61
C LEU A 40 17.10 -10.27 -5.82
N VAL A 41 15.94 -10.82 -6.20
CA VAL A 41 14.69 -10.62 -5.44
C VAL A 41 14.76 -11.29 -4.06
N ALA A 42 15.33 -12.49 -3.97
CA ALA A 42 15.51 -13.16 -2.68
C ALA A 42 16.42 -12.38 -1.73
N GLN A 43 17.49 -11.75 -2.26
CA GLN A 43 18.38 -10.87 -1.51
C GLN A 43 17.67 -9.59 -1.01
N GLN A 44 16.85 -8.96 -1.86
CA GLN A 44 16.07 -7.78 -1.46
C GLN A 44 15.06 -8.11 -0.36
N ILE A 45 14.42 -9.28 -0.48
CA ILE A 45 13.52 -9.82 0.52
C ILE A 45 14.27 -10.08 1.84
N SER A 46 15.42 -10.75 1.80
CA SER A 46 16.19 -11.06 3.02
C SER A 46 16.61 -9.79 3.76
N ALA A 47 17.06 -8.76 3.04
CA ALA A 47 17.40 -7.45 3.61
C ALA A 47 16.18 -6.80 4.30
N SER A 48 15.04 -6.73 3.61
CA SER A 48 13.82 -6.11 4.13
C SER A 48 13.27 -6.82 5.38
N VAL A 49 13.38 -8.14 5.42
CA VAL A 49 12.94 -8.97 6.56
C VAL A 49 13.91 -8.90 7.74
N ALA A 50 15.20 -8.78 7.47
CA ALA A 50 16.22 -8.64 8.51
C ALA A 50 15.99 -7.36 9.33
N GLU A 51 15.60 -6.26 8.69
CA GLU A 51 15.30 -4.98 9.35
C GLU A 51 14.18 -5.07 10.40
N ILE A 52 13.23 -5.98 10.21
CA ILE A 52 12.10 -6.19 11.13
C ILE A 52 12.30 -7.35 12.11
N GLY A 53 13.45 -8.05 12.05
CA GLY A 53 13.83 -9.09 13.00
C GLY A 53 13.21 -10.47 12.75
N ALA A 54 12.67 -10.72 11.56
CA ALA A 54 12.01 -11.98 11.21
C ALA A 54 12.99 -13.03 10.67
N GLN A 55 13.75 -13.64 11.58
CA GLN A 55 14.89 -14.50 11.27
C GLN A 55 14.53 -15.71 10.39
N ASP A 56 13.38 -16.36 10.62
CA ASP A 56 13.03 -17.59 9.88
C ASP A 56 12.78 -17.29 8.39
N THR A 57 12.05 -16.22 8.10
CA THR A 57 11.76 -15.77 6.72
C THR A 57 13.02 -15.24 6.04
N CYS A 58 13.92 -14.60 6.79
CA CYS A 58 15.21 -14.14 6.29
C CYS A 58 16.10 -15.33 5.88
N HIS A 59 16.16 -16.37 6.72
CA HIS A 59 16.93 -17.57 6.44
C HIS A 59 16.40 -18.30 5.20
N LEU A 60 15.08 -18.41 5.04
CA LEU A 60 14.47 -19.01 3.84
C LEU A 60 14.82 -18.22 2.56
N ALA A 61 14.81 -16.88 2.63
CA ALA A 61 15.21 -16.04 1.52
C ALA A 61 16.71 -16.19 1.15
N GLN A 62 17.59 -16.29 2.16
CA GLN A 62 19.02 -16.56 1.96
C GLN A 62 19.29 -17.97 1.40
N GLN A 63 18.51 -18.96 1.81
CA GLN A 63 18.58 -20.31 1.23
C GLN A 63 18.19 -20.28 -0.24
N LEU A 64 17.12 -19.56 -0.60
CA LEU A 64 16.71 -19.40 -1.99
C LEU A 64 17.81 -18.67 -2.80
N GLU A 65 18.40 -17.61 -2.27
CA GLU A 65 19.50 -16.88 -2.92
C GLU A 65 20.74 -17.77 -3.18
N SER A 66 21.19 -18.52 -2.17
CA SER A 66 22.40 -19.34 -2.26
C SER A 66 22.20 -20.62 -3.09
N GLN A 67 21.00 -21.20 -3.07
CA GLN A 67 20.72 -22.51 -3.70
C GLN A 67 19.98 -22.40 -5.04
N ALA A 68 19.54 -21.22 -5.46
CA ALA A 68 18.77 -21.05 -6.70
C ALA A 68 19.45 -21.63 -7.97
N SER A 69 20.78 -21.76 -8.01
CA SER A 69 21.47 -22.37 -9.15
C SER A 69 21.48 -23.91 -9.14
N SER A 70 21.35 -24.55 -7.98
CA SER A 70 21.43 -26.01 -7.83
C SER A 70 20.08 -26.68 -7.65
N LEU A 71 19.03 -25.91 -7.34
CA LEU A 71 17.67 -26.42 -7.15
C LEU A 71 16.98 -26.78 -8.46
N SER A 72 16.15 -27.83 -8.42
CA SER A 72 15.26 -28.15 -9.53
C SER A 72 14.19 -27.06 -9.70
N ALA A 73 13.54 -26.99 -10.87
CA ALA A 73 12.45 -26.03 -11.09
C ALA A 73 11.29 -26.22 -10.10
N GLN A 74 11.00 -27.47 -9.73
CA GLN A 74 9.98 -27.81 -8.75
C GLN A 74 10.35 -27.33 -7.35
N ASP A 75 11.61 -27.49 -6.94
CA ASP A 75 12.09 -27.04 -5.62
C ASP A 75 12.14 -25.52 -5.53
N LYS A 76 12.58 -24.83 -6.59
CA LYS A 76 12.52 -23.35 -6.65
C LYS A 76 11.08 -22.85 -6.46
N GLN A 77 10.12 -23.50 -7.10
CA GLN A 77 8.72 -23.15 -6.99
C GLN A 77 8.16 -23.45 -5.61
N ALA A 78 8.51 -24.58 -5.00
CA ALA A 78 8.13 -24.90 -3.63
C ALA A 78 8.68 -23.86 -2.63
N MET A 79 9.97 -23.52 -2.72
CA MET A 79 10.59 -22.52 -1.86
C MET A 79 10.01 -21.12 -2.06
N CYS A 80 9.72 -20.71 -3.29
CA CYS A 80 9.07 -19.43 -3.56
C CYS A 80 7.65 -19.37 -2.98
N ASN A 81 6.88 -20.46 -3.09
CA ASN A 81 5.54 -20.53 -2.51
C ASN A 81 5.59 -20.50 -0.98
N GLN A 82 6.57 -21.17 -0.36
CA GLN A 82 6.80 -21.10 1.07
C GLN A 82 7.18 -19.67 1.48
N LEU A 83 8.11 -19.05 0.77
CA LEU A 83 8.54 -17.67 1.05
C LEU A 83 7.39 -16.68 0.93
N VAL A 84 6.52 -16.82 -0.08
CA VAL A 84 5.30 -16.01 -0.22
C VAL A 84 4.36 -16.20 0.98
N THR A 85 4.18 -17.44 1.43
CA THR A 85 3.30 -17.76 2.57
C THR A 85 3.85 -17.14 3.85
N ASP A 86 5.15 -17.30 4.11
CA ASP A 86 5.82 -16.72 5.27
C ASP A 86 5.76 -15.19 5.24
N TYR A 87 5.97 -14.58 4.07
CA TYR A 87 5.83 -13.13 3.86
C TYR A 87 4.43 -12.62 4.22
N GLN A 88 3.39 -13.33 3.78
CA GLN A 88 1.99 -12.98 4.06
C GLN A 88 1.67 -13.08 5.56
N GLN A 89 2.15 -14.12 6.23
CA GLN A 89 2.02 -14.27 7.68
C GLN A 89 2.75 -13.14 8.40
N LEU A 90 3.93 -12.76 7.92
CA LEU A 90 4.71 -11.66 8.50
C LEU A 90 3.98 -10.32 8.38
N ILE A 91 3.40 -10.03 7.22
CA ILE A 91 2.56 -8.83 7.01
C ILE A 91 1.41 -8.80 8.02
N GLN A 92 0.74 -9.94 8.25
CA GLN A 92 -0.35 -10.03 9.23
C GLN A 92 0.14 -9.83 10.67
N GLN A 93 1.29 -10.39 11.02
CA GLN A 93 1.90 -10.22 12.34
C GLN A 93 2.36 -8.79 12.58
N VAL A 94 3.01 -8.16 11.60
CA VAL A 94 3.45 -6.76 11.65
C VAL A 94 2.25 -5.82 11.83
N ARG A 95 1.17 -6.02 11.07
CA ARG A 95 -0.08 -5.25 11.24
C ARG A 95 -0.67 -5.44 12.63
N SER A 96 -0.72 -6.67 13.13
CA SER A 96 -1.23 -6.98 14.47
C SER A 96 -0.35 -6.37 15.57
N HIS A 97 0.97 -6.33 15.36
CA HIS A 97 1.94 -5.75 16.30
C HIS A 97 1.84 -4.22 16.31
N GLN A 98 1.73 -3.57 15.16
CA GLN A 98 1.46 -2.12 15.06
C GLN A 98 0.17 -1.76 15.81
N GLN A 99 -0.92 -2.49 15.60
CA GLN A 99 -2.18 -2.27 16.33
C GLN A 99 -2.06 -2.48 17.84
N ARG A 100 -1.16 -3.34 18.32
CA ARG A 100 -0.91 -3.54 19.76
C ARG A 100 -0.06 -2.43 20.34
N LEU A 101 0.96 -1.97 19.61
CA LEU A 101 1.77 -0.81 20.01
C LEU A 101 0.92 0.46 20.09
N GLU A 102 -0.07 0.60 19.22
CA GLU A 102 -1.04 1.72 19.23
C GLU A 102 -2.07 1.63 20.37
N LYS A 103 -2.39 0.42 20.86
CA LYS A 103 -3.36 0.19 21.96
C LYS A 103 -2.75 0.22 23.37
N GLN A 104 -1.43 0.34 23.51
CA GLN A 104 -0.83 0.61 24.83
C GLN A 104 -1.08 2.07 25.19
N PRO A 105 -1.71 2.37 26.35
CA PRO A 105 -1.93 3.75 26.78
C PRO A 105 -0.57 4.38 27.07
N ASN A 106 -0.13 5.27 26.18
CA ASN A 106 1.08 6.05 26.38
C ASN A 106 0.74 7.24 27.31
N PRO A 107 1.39 7.38 28.49
CA PRO A 107 1.15 8.49 29.42
C PRO A 107 1.61 9.87 28.88
N ASN A 108 2.22 9.93 27.69
CA ASN A 108 2.55 11.16 26.98
C ASN A 108 1.67 11.34 25.73
N SER A 109 0.34 11.25 25.90
CA SER A 109 -0.60 11.66 24.86
C SER A 109 -0.46 13.17 24.62
N GLN A 110 0.25 13.55 23.55
CA GLN A 110 0.04 14.84 22.94
C GLN A 110 -1.37 14.85 22.33
N SER A 111 -2.27 15.46 23.12
CA SER A 111 -3.41 16.27 22.71
C SER A 111 -4.49 15.59 21.83
N ALA A 112 -5.56 15.15 22.50
CA ALA A 112 -6.90 14.95 21.91
C ALA A 112 -7.51 16.26 21.32
N THR A 113 -6.80 17.39 21.45
CA THR A 113 -7.20 18.71 20.98
C THR A 113 -6.83 18.92 19.50
N ASP A 114 -5.72 18.33 19.02
CA ASP A 114 -5.30 18.42 17.61
C ASP A 114 -6.12 17.51 16.68
N VAL A 115 -6.47 16.30 17.14
CA VAL A 115 -7.27 15.34 16.35
C VAL A 115 -8.66 15.91 16.02
N ASN A 116 -9.30 16.56 16.99
CA ASN A 116 -10.61 17.20 16.78
C ASN A 116 -10.53 18.44 15.88
N SER A 117 -9.42 19.19 15.93
CA SER A 117 -9.17 20.34 15.04
C SER A 117 -9.05 19.90 13.57
N VAL A 118 -8.23 18.86 13.31
CA VAL A 118 -8.04 18.32 11.94
C VAL A 118 -9.29 17.62 11.42
N LEU A 119 -10.03 16.88 12.26
CA LEU A 119 -11.31 16.26 11.89
C LEU A 119 -12.36 17.31 11.51
N SER A 120 -12.44 18.40 12.28
CA SER A 120 -13.37 19.52 12.01
C SER A 120 -13.01 20.29 10.73
N GLN A 121 -11.73 20.38 10.39
CA GLN A 121 -11.25 21.05 9.17
C GLN A 121 -11.53 20.24 7.91
N LEU A 122 -11.32 18.92 7.99
CA LEU A 122 -11.69 18.05 6.89
C LEU A 122 -13.22 18.02 6.70
N ASN A 123 -14.04 18.19 7.75
CA ASN A 123 -15.51 18.29 7.67
C ASN A 123 -16.03 19.43 6.79
N ALA A 124 -15.19 20.41 6.44
CA ALA A 124 -15.52 21.45 5.48
C ALA A 124 -15.43 21.01 4.01
N LEU A 125 -14.91 19.80 3.72
CA LEU A 125 -14.96 19.23 2.38
C LEU A 125 -16.38 18.72 2.12
N ASP A 126 -17.07 19.33 1.15
CA ASP A 126 -18.27 18.79 0.49
C ASP A 126 -17.91 17.59 -0.41
N LEU A 127 -17.06 16.71 0.14
CA LEU A 127 -16.60 15.48 -0.48
C LEU A 127 -17.13 14.35 0.36
N ASN A 128 -17.70 13.35 -0.31
CA ASN A 128 -18.21 12.13 0.29
C ASN A 128 -17.03 11.24 0.77
N ILE A 129 -16.34 11.71 1.81
CA ILE A 129 -15.17 11.05 2.38
C ILE A 129 -15.58 10.32 3.67
N ASP A 130 -15.48 9.00 3.66
CA ASP A 130 -15.64 8.19 4.88
C ASP A 130 -14.35 8.25 5.72
N ARG A 131 -14.20 9.33 6.48
CA ARG A 131 -12.98 9.61 7.25
C ARG A 131 -12.83 8.74 8.47
N GLU A 132 -13.92 8.45 9.16
CA GLU A 132 -13.86 7.68 10.40
C GLU A 132 -13.32 6.30 10.11
N GLU A 133 -13.84 5.64 9.07
CA GLU A 133 -13.37 4.33 8.67
C GLU A 133 -11.97 4.37 8.05
N SER A 134 -11.63 5.44 7.33
CA SER A 134 -10.30 5.58 6.72
C SER A 134 -9.19 5.88 7.72
N ILE A 135 -9.48 6.66 8.77
CA ILE A 135 -8.56 6.89 9.89
C ILE A 135 -8.38 5.61 10.69
N LYS A 136 -9.45 4.82 10.92
CA LYS A 136 -9.34 3.48 11.51
C LYS A 136 -8.42 2.57 10.69
N ARG A 137 -8.52 2.58 9.36
CA ARG A 137 -7.59 1.84 8.47
C ARG A 137 -6.15 2.34 8.59
N CYS A 138 -5.96 3.62 8.92
CA CYS A 138 -4.66 4.22 9.23
C CYS A 138 -4.21 4.03 10.70
N GLY A 139 -4.74 3.04 11.42
CA GLY A 139 -4.35 2.77 12.81
C GLY A 139 -4.81 3.84 13.80
N GLY A 140 -5.81 4.65 13.44
CA GLY A 140 -6.22 5.82 14.22
C GLY A 140 -5.31 7.04 14.04
N SER A 141 -4.24 6.94 13.24
CA SER A 141 -3.28 8.01 13.04
C SER A 141 -3.75 8.99 11.97
N VAL A 142 -4.20 10.17 12.41
CA VAL A 142 -4.59 11.29 11.54
C VAL A 142 -3.40 11.79 10.71
N GLU A 143 -2.21 11.82 11.29
CA GLU A 143 -0.98 12.23 10.58
C GLU A 143 -0.63 11.27 9.44
N LEU A 144 -0.79 9.96 9.66
CA LEU A 144 -0.61 8.97 8.61
C LEU A 144 -1.67 9.14 7.51
N TYR A 145 -2.92 9.31 7.91
CA TYR A 145 -4.02 9.56 6.97
C TYR A 145 -3.77 10.80 6.10
N LYS A 146 -3.34 11.91 6.70
CA LYS A 146 -2.93 13.14 6.00
C LYS A 146 -1.80 12.90 4.99
N LYS A 147 -0.75 12.18 5.40
CA LYS A 147 0.37 11.84 4.50
C LYS A 147 -0.08 11.00 3.32
N LEU A 148 -1.00 10.06 3.53
CA LEU A 148 -1.51 9.23 2.45
C LEU A 148 -2.44 10.00 1.51
N LEU A 149 -3.23 10.95 2.01
CA LEU A 149 -3.99 11.87 1.17
C LEU A 149 -3.07 12.75 0.31
N LEU A 150 -1.99 13.30 0.89
CA LEU A 150 -0.99 14.05 0.11
C LEU A 150 -0.33 13.18 -0.96
N LYS A 151 0.02 11.94 -0.63
CA LYS A 151 0.58 11.01 -1.61
C LYS A 151 -0.41 10.68 -2.73
N PHE A 152 -1.71 10.57 -2.42
CA PHE A 152 -2.75 10.41 -3.42
C PHE A 152 -2.81 11.62 -4.36
N VAL A 153 -2.76 12.84 -3.82
CA VAL A 153 -2.69 14.09 -4.60
C VAL A 153 -1.47 14.10 -5.52
N ASP A 154 -0.29 13.75 -5.02
CA ASP A 154 0.94 13.73 -5.82
C ASP A 154 0.87 12.72 -6.96
N MET A 155 0.24 11.56 -6.73
CA MET A 155 0.15 10.49 -7.72
C MET A 155 -0.90 10.77 -8.81
N TYR A 156 -2.02 11.39 -8.46
CA TYR A 156 -3.20 11.44 -9.35
C TYR A 156 -3.68 12.87 -9.67
N GLY A 157 -3.13 13.90 -9.03
CA GLY A 157 -3.59 15.28 -9.16
C GLY A 157 -3.24 15.97 -10.48
N ASN A 158 -2.35 15.39 -11.29
CA ASN A 158 -1.91 15.98 -12.56
C ASN A 158 -2.65 15.41 -13.80
N GLY A 159 -3.72 14.63 -13.59
CA GLY A 159 -4.45 13.96 -14.66
C GLY A 159 -3.82 12.64 -15.12
N PHE A 160 -4.43 12.02 -16.12
CA PHE A 160 -4.17 10.65 -16.56
C PHE A 160 -3.36 10.65 -17.85
N THR A 161 -2.03 10.72 -17.74
CA THR A 161 -1.12 10.61 -18.88
C THR A 161 -0.68 9.17 -19.11
N ILE A 162 -1.62 8.30 -19.49
CA ILE A 162 -1.42 6.85 -19.46
C ILE A 162 -1.77 6.22 -20.80
N ALA A 163 -0.94 5.28 -21.24
CA ALA A 163 -1.21 4.54 -22.46
C ALA A 163 -2.46 3.67 -22.28
N SER A 164 -3.27 3.54 -23.35
CA SER A 164 -4.54 2.79 -23.32
C SER A 164 -4.41 1.37 -22.74
N HIS A 165 -3.30 0.67 -23.01
CA HIS A 165 -3.06 -0.69 -22.51
C HIS A 165 -2.78 -0.78 -20.99
N GLU A 166 -2.45 0.33 -20.34
CA GLU A 166 -2.18 0.40 -18.88
C GLU A 166 -3.38 0.96 -18.10
N LEU A 167 -4.37 1.51 -18.82
CA LEU A 167 -5.49 2.25 -18.25
C LEU A 167 -6.32 1.41 -17.26
N GLN A 168 -6.46 0.11 -17.52
CA GLN A 168 -7.15 -0.82 -16.63
C GLN A 168 -6.39 -1.03 -15.30
N ALA A 169 -5.07 -1.23 -15.36
CA ALA A 169 -4.26 -1.40 -14.16
C ALA A 169 -4.23 -0.09 -13.35
N PHE A 170 -4.21 1.05 -14.03
CA PHE A 170 -4.24 2.35 -13.38
C PHE A 170 -5.58 2.65 -12.71
N THR A 171 -6.72 2.43 -13.39
CA THR A 171 -8.06 2.56 -12.76
C THR A 171 -8.21 1.64 -11.55
N HIS A 172 -7.67 0.42 -11.62
CA HIS A 172 -7.62 -0.48 -10.48
C HIS A 172 -6.82 0.10 -9.30
N SER A 173 -5.67 0.73 -9.57
CA SER A 173 -4.84 1.40 -8.56
C SER A 173 -5.57 2.58 -7.92
N ILE A 174 -6.22 3.44 -8.71
CA ILE A 174 -7.03 4.56 -8.21
C ILE A 174 -8.14 4.02 -7.30
N LYS A 175 -8.90 3.03 -7.76
CA LYS A 175 -9.97 2.41 -6.97
C LYS A 175 -9.45 1.94 -5.62
N GLY A 176 -8.33 1.21 -5.60
CA GLY A 176 -7.74 0.70 -4.36
C GLY A 176 -7.32 1.81 -3.40
N ALA A 177 -6.62 2.83 -3.92
CA ALA A 177 -6.16 3.95 -3.11
C ALA A 177 -7.32 4.83 -2.59
N ALA A 178 -8.28 5.15 -3.47
CA ALA A 178 -9.47 5.92 -3.12
C ALA A 178 -10.34 5.19 -2.10
N SER A 179 -10.56 3.89 -2.29
CA SER A 179 -11.31 3.06 -1.33
C SER A 179 -10.64 3.07 0.03
N TYR A 180 -9.32 2.91 0.08
CA TYR A 180 -8.56 2.89 1.32
C TYR A 180 -8.67 4.21 2.09
N LEU A 181 -8.62 5.33 1.36
CA LEU A 181 -8.72 6.70 1.89
C LEU A 181 -10.15 7.20 2.08
N GLY A 182 -11.14 6.37 1.77
CA GLY A 182 -12.55 6.72 1.94
C GLY A 182 -13.06 7.74 0.93
N LEU A 183 -12.34 7.97 -0.17
CA LEU A 183 -12.76 8.84 -1.27
C LEU A 183 -13.82 8.11 -2.12
N THR A 184 -15.02 7.96 -1.54
CA THR A 184 -16.06 7.03 -2.01
C THR A 184 -16.46 7.26 -3.46
N ASP A 185 -16.71 8.52 -3.84
CA ASP A 185 -17.13 8.86 -5.21
C ASP A 185 -16.05 8.52 -6.25
N ILE A 186 -14.77 8.71 -5.92
CA ILE A 186 -13.65 8.32 -6.79
C ILE A 186 -13.58 6.80 -6.86
N ALA A 187 -13.71 6.10 -5.74
CA ALA A 187 -13.64 4.65 -5.68
C ALA A 187 -14.74 3.98 -6.53
N GLU A 188 -15.98 4.47 -6.41
CA GLU A 188 -17.12 3.98 -7.18
C GLU A 188 -16.95 4.24 -8.68
N LEU A 189 -16.56 5.46 -9.04
CA LEU A 189 -16.35 5.82 -10.45
C LEU A 189 -15.18 5.02 -11.04
N ALA A 190 -14.09 4.83 -10.31
CA ALA A 190 -12.97 4.00 -10.73
C ALA A 190 -13.36 2.52 -10.91
N ALA A 191 -14.23 1.99 -10.06
CA ALA A 191 -14.76 0.63 -10.21
C ALA A 191 -15.61 0.49 -11.49
N ARG A 192 -16.47 1.48 -11.79
CA ARG A 192 -17.26 1.52 -13.02
C ARG A 192 -16.39 1.63 -14.27
N SER A 193 -15.38 2.49 -14.25
CA SER A 193 -14.41 2.64 -15.35
C SER A 193 -13.58 1.37 -15.56
N GLU A 194 -13.11 0.73 -14.48
CA GLU A 194 -12.41 -0.56 -14.55
C GLU A 194 -13.30 -1.67 -15.17
N GLN A 195 -14.59 -1.69 -14.83
CA GLN A 195 -15.54 -2.65 -15.38
C GLN A 195 -15.83 -2.40 -16.85
N ALA A 196 -16.01 -1.14 -17.27
CA ALA A 196 -16.20 -0.78 -18.68
C ALA A 196 -14.99 -1.21 -19.53
N LEU A 197 -13.77 -0.97 -19.02
CA LEU A 197 -12.53 -1.42 -19.65
C LEU A 197 -12.44 -2.95 -19.77
N LYS A 198 -12.93 -3.71 -18.78
CA LYS A 198 -12.98 -5.19 -18.86
C LYS A 198 -13.94 -5.69 -19.93
N LEU A 199 -15.02 -4.96 -20.16
CA LEU A 199 -16.08 -5.35 -21.09
C LEU A 199 -15.86 -4.80 -22.51
N ASN A 200 -14.81 -4.01 -22.75
CA ASN A 200 -14.59 -3.24 -23.98
C ASN A 200 -15.83 -2.43 -24.38
N ALA A 201 -16.56 -1.91 -23.38
CA ALA A 201 -17.67 -0.99 -23.56
C ALA A 201 -17.14 0.44 -23.64
N ASP A 202 -17.92 1.37 -24.19
CA ASP A 202 -17.55 2.79 -24.35
C ASP A 202 -17.09 3.42 -23.02
N GLU A 203 -15.77 3.42 -22.83
CA GLU A 203 -15.09 3.73 -21.57
C GLU A 203 -14.64 5.18 -21.51
N GLN A 204 -14.57 5.87 -22.66
CA GLN A 204 -13.95 7.19 -22.77
C GLN A 204 -14.64 8.21 -21.87
N VAL A 205 -15.98 8.17 -21.82
CA VAL A 205 -16.78 9.06 -20.98
C VAL A 205 -16.51 8.80 -19.49
N LEU A 206 -16.44 7.53 -19.06
CA LEU A 206 -16.21 7.17 -17.66
C LEU A 206 -14.78 7.49 -17.22
N ILE A 207 -13.79 7.34 -18.11
CA ILE A 207 -12.40 7.69 -17.83
C ILE A 207 -12.22 9.20 -17.72
N ALA A 208 -12.82 9.97 -18.63
CA ALA A 208 -12.80 11.43 -18.55
C ALA A 208 -13.47 11.94 -17.26
N GLN A 209 -14.64 11.40 -16.90
CA GLN A 209 -15.32 11.73 -15.64
C GLN A 209 -14.46 11.38 -14.42
N LEU A 210 -13.79 10.23 -14.45
CA LEU A 210 -12.91 9.82 -13.36
C LEU A 210 -11.72 10.75 -13.21
N GLU A 211 -11.11 11.14 -14.32
CA GLU A 211 -9.99 12.08 -14.35
C GLU A 211 -10.39 13.43 -13.79
N GLU A 212 -11.48 14.01 -14.30
CA GLU A 212 -12.00 15.30 -13.85
C GLU A 212 -12.31 15.30 -12.35
N LEU A 213 -13.02 14.27 -11.88
CA LEU A 213 -13.34 14.12 -10.47
C LEU A 213 -12.07 14.00 -9.61
N THR A 214 -11.10 13.20 -10.06
CA THR A 214 -9.85 12.97 -9.33
C THR A 214 -9.03 14.24 -9.21
N ILE A 215 -8.86 14.99 -10.31
CA ILE A 215 -8.16 16.28 -10.31
C ILE A 215 -8.85 17.26 -9.36
N ARG A 216 -10.17 17.43 -9.49
CA ARG A 216 -10.95 18.35 -8.64
C ARG A 216 -10.79 18.04 -7.16
N VAL A 217 -10.90 16.77 -6.78
CA VAL A 217 -10.70 16.33 -5.39
C VAL A 217 -9.25 16.57 -4.94
N CYS A 218 -8.28 16.25 -5.78
CA CYS A 218 -6.87 16.45 -5.48
C CYS A 218 -6.52 17.93 -5.26
N GLU A 219 -7.08 18.84 -6.05
CA GLU A 219 -6.92 20.28 -5.84
C GLU A 219 -7.52 20.75 -4.51
N GLN A 220 -8.73 20.28 -4.18
CA GLN A 220 -9.38 20.61 -2.90
C GLN A 220 -8.57 20.10 -1.72
N LEU A 221 -8.11 18.84 -1.78
CA LEU A 221 -7.22 18.26 -0.78
C LEU A 221 -5.93 19.06 -0.67
N LYS A 222 -5.29 19.43 -1.79
CA LYS A 222 -4.05 20.22 -1.78
C LYS A 222 -4.26 21.55 -1.06
N ARG A 223 -5.27 22.33 -1.44
CA ARG A 223 -5.59 23.63 -0.82
C ARG A 223 -5.79 23.50 0.69
N GLN A 224 -6.55 22.48 1.11
CA GLN A 224 -6.85 22.29 2.52
C GLN A 224 -5.71 21.66 3.32
N LEU A 225 -4.81 20.91 2.71
CA LEU A 225 -3.68 20.31 3.42
C LEU A 225 -2.46 21.24 3.48
N THR A 226 -2.28 22.16 2.51
CA THR A 226 -1.17 23.13 2.49
C THR A 226 -1.46 24.42 3.26
N ALA A 227 -2.73 24.83 3.40
CA ALA A 227 -3.13 26.05 4.12
C ALA A 227 -2.78 26.06 5.63
N PHE A 228 -2.15 25.01 6.16
CA PHE A 228 -1.86 24.83 7.58
C PHE A 228 -0.40 24.52 7.88
N THR A 229 0.50 24.75 6.91
CA THR A 229 1.96 24.55 7.07
C THR A 229 2.74 25.85 7.30
N THR A 230 2.02 26.96 7.45
CA THR A 230 2.51 28.31 7.80
C THR A 230 1.85 28.77 9.09
#